data_AF-A0A0F9URE5-F1
#
_entry.id   AF-A0A0F9URE5-F1
#
_cell.length_a   1.000
_cell.length_b   1.000
_cell.length_c   1.000
_cell.angle_alpha   90.00
_cell.angle_beta   90.00
_cell.angle_gamma   90.00
#
_symmetry.space_group_name_H-M   'P 1'
#
loop_
_entity.id
_entity.type
_entity.pdbx_description
1 polymer ?
#
loop_
_entity_poly.entity_id
_entity_poly.type
_entity_poly.pdbx_seq_one_letter_code
_entity_poly.pdbx_strand_id
1 'polypeptide(L)'
;MNIKALLEHIRMDMPVIVMILLVLFSAVAAIYIKHASRSEFVQLQQLVKQRDALNEEWGRLLLEESTWASPNRVEQQAKTKLNMQVPSSEMTVVIRP
;
A
#
# COMPACT_ATOMS: atom_id res chain seq x y z
N MET A 1 -28.18 63.43 -16.77
CA MET A 1 -27.59 63.30 -15.42
C MET A 1 -28.06 61.99 -14.82
N ASN A 2 -27.45 60.84 -15.18
CA ASN A 2 -27.74 59.51 -14.59
C ASN A 2 -26.72 58.42 -14.95
N ILE A 3 -25.78 58.67 -15.88
CA ILE A 3 -24.72 57.70 -16.23
C ILE A 3 -23.64 57.61 -15.16
N LYS A 4 -23.28 58.74 -14.52
CA LYS A 4 -22.29 58.74 -13.42
C LYS A 4 -22.77 57.97 -12.19
N ALA A 5 -24.05 58.12 -11.82
CA ALA A 5 -24.66 57.40 -10.70
C ALA A 5 -24.74 55.88 -10.97
N LEU A 6 -25.06 55.48 -12.20
CA LEU A 6 -25.03 54.07 -12.63
C LEU A 6 -23.61 53.49 -12.53
N LEU A 7 -22.59 54.23 -13.00
CA LEU A 7 -21.18 53.82 -12.89
C LEU A 7 -20.72 53.70 -11.44
N GLU A 8 -21.24 54.54 -10.55
CA GLU A 8 -20.84 54.57 -9.14
C GLU A 8 -21.44 53.39 -8.35
N HIS A 9 -22.69 53.01 -8.63
CA HIS A 9 -23.30 51.77 -8.12
C HIS A 9 -22.55 50.53 -8.63
N ILE A 10 -22.29 50.45 -9.95
CA ILE A 10 -21.55 49.35 -10.55
C ILE A 10 -20.16 49.19 -9.90
N ARG A 11 -19.48 50.30 -9.58
CA ARG A 11 -18.18 50.28 -8.90
C ARG A 11 -18.28 49.79 -7.45
N MET A 12 -19.35 50.13 -6.72
CA MET A 12 -19.55 49.68 -5.33
C MET A 12 -19.97 48.21 -5.22
N ASP A 13 -20.79 47.70 -6.15
CA ASP A 13 -21.32 46.33 -6.08
C ASP A 13 -20.40 45.29 -6.75
N MET A 14 -19.51 45.71 -7.64
CA MET A 14 -18.51 44.86 -8.31
C MET A 14 -17.74 43.92 -7.36
N PRO A 15 -17.13 44.38 -6.25
CA PRO A 15 -16.40 43.50 -5.34
C PRO A 15 -17.29 42.44 -4.70
N VAL A 16 -18.56 42.77 -4.41
CA VAL A 16 -19.52 41.82 -3.83
C VAL A 16 -19.85 40.71 -4.84
N ILE A 17 -20.09 41.08 -6.10
CA ILE A 17 -20.34 40.11 -7.18
C ILE A 17 -19.13 39.20 -7.38
N VAL A 18 -17.91 39.76 -7.38
CA VAL A 18 -16.68 38.96 -7.48
C VAL A 18 -16.55 38.00 -6.29
N MET A 19 -16.85 38.45 -5.08
CA MET A 19 -16.81 37.58 -3.89
C MET A 19 -17.81 36.43 -3.99
N ILE A 20 -19.05 36.72 -4.43
CA ILE A 20 -20.07 35.69 -4.64
C ILE A 20 -19.58 34.65 -5.65
N LEU A 21 -19.03 35.09 -6.79
CA LEU A 21 -18.49 34.20 -7.81
C LEU A 21 -17.32 33.36 -7.28
N LEU A 22 -16.41 33.95 -6.50
CA LEU A 22 -15.30 33.22 -5.89
C LEU A 22 -15.79 32.16 -4.89
N VAL A 23 -16.79 32.48 -4.07
CA VAL A 23 -17.37 31.52 -3.12
C VAL A 23 -18.08 30.38 -3.85
N LEU A 24 -18.85 30.69 -4.89
CA LEU A 24 -19.51 29.66 -5.71
C LEU A 24 -18.48 28.76 -6.40
N PHE A 25 -17.42 29.34 -6.98
CA PHE A 25 -16.34 28.59 -7.59
C PHE A 25 -15.64 27.69 -6.56
N SER A 26 -15.34 28.22 -5.37
CA SER A 26 -14.74 27.46 -4.27
C SER A 26 -15.62 26.29 -3.84
N ALA A 27 -16.93 26.49 -3.71
CA ALA A 27 -17.88 25.44 -3.34
C ALA A 27 -17.88 24.30 -4.37
N VAL A 28 -17.94 24.62 -5.67
CA VAL A 28 -17.89 23.63 -6.75
C VAL A 28 -16.55 22.90 -6.78
N ALA A 29 -15.44 23.65 -6.64
CA ALA A 29 -14.10 23.07 -6.59
C ALA A 29 -13.95 22.09 -5.41
N ALA A 30 -14.45 22.43 -4.23
CA ALA A 30 -14.40 21.57 -3.06
C ALA A 30 -15.19 20.26 -3.28
N ILE A 31 -16.37 20.33 -3.90
CA ILE A 31 -17.17 19.15 -4.26
C ILE A 31 -16.39 18.26 -5.25
N TYR A 32 -15.83 18.87 -6.29
CA TYR A 32 -15.05 18.16 -7.30
C TYR A 32 -13.83 17.45 -6.68
N ILE A 33 -13.04 18.15 -5.88
CA ILE A 33 -11.86 17.59 -5.21
C ILE A 33 -12.27 16.43 -4.29
N LYS A 34 -13.35 16.57 -3.53
CA LYS A 34 -13.86 15.51 -2.66
C LYS A 34 -14.28 14.27 -3.45
N HIS A 35 -14.95 14.46 -4.59
CA HIS A 35 -15.36 13.36 -5.46
C HIS A 35 -14.16 12.65 -6.10
N ALA A 36 -13.22 13.42 -6.67
CA ALA A 36 -11.99 12.88 -7.25
C ALA A 36 -11.16 12.13 -6.19
N SER A 37 -10.97 12.71 -5.01
CA SER A 37 -10.28 12.07 -3.89
C SER A 37 -10.95 10.76 -3.49
N ARG A 38 -12.30 10.71 -3.45
CA ARG A 38 -13.02 9.47 -3.15
C ARG A 38 -12.77 8.39 -4.20
N SER A 39 -12.74 8.73 -5.48
CA SER A 39 -12.46 7.79 -6.57
C SER A 39 -11.04 7.20 -6.46
N GLU A 40 -10.04 8.07 -6.33
CA GLU A 40 -8.63 7.65 -6.17
C GLU A 40 -8.43 6.82 -4.90
N PHE A 41 -9.10 7.20 -3.80
CA PHE A 41 -9.05 6.43 -2.56
C PHE A 41 -9.61 5.02 -2.73
N VAL A 42 -10.72 4.85 -3.47
CA VAL A 42 -11.29 3.52 -3.74
C VAL A 42 -10.30 2.64 -4.53
N GLN A 43 -9.65 3.21 -5.55
CA GLN A 43 -8.63 2.48 -6.31
C GLN A 43 -7.46 2.08 -5.41
N LEU A 44 -6.96 3.00 -4.59
CA LEU A 44 -5.90 2.72 -3.62
C LEU A 44 -6.29 1.57 -2.68
N GLN A 45 -7.50 1.60 -2.12
CA GLN A 45 -7.98 0.53 -1.23
C GLN A 45 -8.05 -0.82 -1.94
N GLN A 46 -8.41 -0.85 -3.23
CA GLN A 46 -8.41 -2.08 -4.02
C GLN A 46 -7.00 -2.65 -4.19
N LEU A 47 -6.01 -1.80 -4.52
CA LEU A 47 -4.62 -2.24 -4.65
C LEU A 47 -4.04 -2.72 -3.30
N VAL A 48 -4.36 -2.02 -2.21
CA VAL A 48 -3.96 -2.44 -0.85
C VAL A 48 -4.53 -3.82 -0.52
N LYS A 49 -5.81 -4.04 -0.80
CA LYS A 49 -6.44 -5.35 -0.59
C LYS A 49 -5.78 -6.46 -1.40
N GLN A 50 -5.41 -6.19 -2.66
CA GLN A 50 -4.68 -7.16 -3.49
C GLN A 50 -3.33 -7.47 -2.87
N ARG A 51 -2.53 -6.45 -2.53
CA ARG A 51 -1.24 -6.61 -1.87
C ARG A 51 -1.36 -7.46 -0.60
N ASP A 52 -2.35 -7.19 0.23
CA ASP A 52 -2.54 -7.91 1.50
C ASP A 52 -2.88 -9.39 1.27
N ALA A 53 -3.71 -9.70 0.27
CA ALA A 53 -4.00 -11.08 -0.14
C ALA A 53 -2.74 -11.81 -0.65
N LEU A 54 -1.92 -11.14 -1.46
CA LEU A 54 -0.63 -11.68 -1.93
C LEU A 54 0.34 -11.93 -0.76
N ASN A 55 0.39 -11.03 0.23
CA ASN A 55 1.24 -11.20 1.41
C ASN A 55 0.78 -12.37 2.28
N GLU A 56 -0.53 -12.58 2.42
CA GLU A 56 -1.09 -13.74 3.13
C GLU A 56 -0.69 -15.04 2.43
N GLU A 57 -0.85 -15.11 1.10
CA GLU A 57 -0.45 -16.27 0.31
C GLU A 57 1.05 -16.53 0.42
N TRP A 58 1.87 -15.48 0.29
CA TRP A 58 3.32 -15.58 0.49
C TRP A 58 3.68 -16.12 1.87
N GLY A 59 3.05 -15.60 2.93
CA GLY A 59 3.25 -16.09 4.29
C GLY A 59 2.91 -17.57 4.44
N ARG A 60 1.80 -18.01 3.84
CA ARG A 60 1.42 -19.42 3.81
C ARG A 60 2.46 -20.27 3.07
N LEU A 61 2.92 -19.85 1.90
CA LEU A 61 3.94 -20.55 1.13
C LEU A 61 5.26 -20.65 1.89
N LEU A 62 5.67 -19.60 2.60
CA LEU A 62 6.88 -19.60 3.42
C LEU A 62 6.78 -20.61 4.58
N LEU A 63 5.61 -20.71 5.22
CA LEU A 63 5.35 -21.71 6.25
C LEU A 63 5.38 -23.14 5.67
N GLU A 64 4.81 -23.33 4.47
CA GLU A 64 4.95 -24.59 3.75
C GLU A 64 6.44 -24.90 3.49
N GLU A 65 7.20 -24.01 2.87
CA GLU A 65 8.63 -24.21 2.58
C GLU A 65 9.45 -24.55 3.83
N SER A 66 9.26 -23.83 4.93
CA SER A 66 9.98 -24.09 6.19
C SER A 66 9.66 -25.49 6.75
N THR A 67 8.47 -26.02 6.51
CA THR A 67 8.10 -27.39 6.87
C THR A 67 8.82 -28.42 5.99
N TRP A 68 8.94 -28.15 4.68
CA TRP A 68 9.68 -29.00 3.75
C TRP A 68 11.19 -29.00 4.02
N ALA A 69 11.73 -27.87 4.48
CA ALA A 69 13.12 -27.69 4.90
C ALA A 69 13.38 -28.11 6.36
N SER A 70 12.40 -28.71 7.04
CA SER A 70 12.58 -29.11 8.45
C SER A 70 13.78 -30.07 8.59
N PRO A 71 14.68 -29.85 9.58
CA PRO A 71 15.86 -30.69 9.79
C PRO A 71 15.54 -32.18 9.88
N ASN A 72 14.42 -32.55 10.49
CA ASN A 72 13.95 -33.93 10.56
C ASN A 72 13.70 -34.54 9.18
N ARG A 73 13.06 -33.80 8.26
CA ARG A 73 12.79 -34.29 6.90
C ARG A 73 14.08 -34.40 6.09
N VAL A 74 14.99 -33.43 6.24
CA VAL A 74 16.32 -33.46 5.62
C VAL A 74 17.13 -34.66 6.14
N GLU A 75 17.15 -34.88 7.46
CA GLU A 75 17.84 -36.01 8.09
C GLU A 75 17.27 -37.34 7.64
N GLN A 76 15.94 -37.47 7.57
CA GLN A 76 15.29 -38.69 7.10
C GLN A 76 15.62 -38.97 5.62
N GLN A 77 15.67 -37.95 4.77
CA GLN A 77 16.09 -38.11 3.37
C GLN A 77 17.58 -38.45 3.24
N ALA A 78 18.45 -37.85 4.06
CA ALA A 78 19.88 -38.17 4.08
C ALA A 78 20.10 -39.64 4.50
N LYS A 79 19.39 -40.12 5.53
CA LYS A 79 19.44 -41.52 5.96
C LYS A 79 18.91 -42.48 4.90
N THR A 80 17.76 -42.19 4.30
CA THR A 80 17.07 -43.14 3.39
C THR A 80 17.57 -43.11 1.95
N LYS A 81 17.91 -41.94 1.40
CA LYS A 81 18.33 -41.81 -0.01
C LYS A 81 19.84 -41.83 -0.19
N LEU A 82 20.59 -41.30 0.79
CA LEU A 82 22.05 -41.17 0.71
C LEU A 82 22.78 -42.17 1.62
N ASN A 83 22.05 -43.01 2.36
CA ASN A 83 22.59 -43.93 3.37
C ASN A 83 23.53 -43.22 4.38
N MET A 84 23.28 -41.95 4.66
CA MET A 84 24.08 -41.20 5.64
C MET A 84 23.76 -41.68 7.06
N GLN A 85 24.79 -41.84 7.87
CA GLN A 85 24.70 -42.23 9.27
C GLN A 85 25.36 -41.18 10.16
N VAL A 86 24.89 -41.05 11.40
CA VAL A 86 25.53 -40.17 12.38
C VAL A 86 26.85 -40.82 12.80
N PRO A 87 28.01 -40.15 12.62
CA PRO A 87 29.31 -40.73 12.97
C PRO A 87 29.40 -40.95 14.48
N SER A 88 29.97 -42.09 14.88
CA SER A 88 30.30 -42.37 16.28
C SER A 88 31.58 -41.64 16.69
N SER A 89 31.87 -41.61 17.99
CA SER A 89 33.10 -40.99 18.52
C SER A 89 34.38 -41.57 17.91
N GLU A 90 34.36 -42.82 17.47
CA GLU A 90 35.48 -43.50 16.80
C GLU A 90 35.73 -43.00 15.38
N MET A 91 34.73 -42.37 14.74
CA MET A 91 34.81 -41.86 13.36
C MET A 91 35.15 -40.36 13.30
N THR A 92 35.47 -39.71 14.43
CA THR A 92 35.68 -38.26 14.50
C THR A 92 37.13 -37.92 14.89
N VAL A 93 37.77 -37.02 14.15
CA VAL A 93 39.14 -36.55 14.43
C VAL A 93 39.13 -35.04 14.68
N VAL A 94 39.76 -34.61 15.78
CA VAL A 94 39.87 -33.19 16.15
C VAL A 94 41.11 -32.60 15.49
N ILE A 95 40.92 -31.60 14.64
CA ILE A 95 42.01 -30.84 14.02
C ILE A 95 42.26 -29.59 14.87
N ARG A 96 43.49 -29.40 15.37
CA ARG A 96 43.93 -28.17 16.05
C ARG A 96 44.60 -27.24 15.03
N PRO A 97 44.34 -25.92 15.08
CA PRO A 97 44.96 -24.95 14.18
C PRO A 97 46.47 -24.84 14.37
#